data_AF-A0A255YRQ7-F1
#
_entry.id   AF-A0A255YRQ7-F1
#
_cell.length_a   1.000
_cell.length_b   1.000
_cell.length_c   1.000
_cell.angle_alpha   90.00
_cell.angle_beta   90.00
_cell.angle_gamma   90.00
#
_symmetry.space_group_name_H-M   'P 1'
#
loop_
_entity.id
_entity.type
_entity.pdbx_description
1 polymer ?
#
loop_
_entity_poly.entity_id
_entity_poly.type
_entity_poly.pdbx_seq_one_letter_code
_entity_poly.pdbx_strand_id
1 'polypeptide(L)'
;MLLGFALAVTMVAQSAPPVAQEAPANVPFLAQMLDRCMATHAVRLSKTDMDDAAIYAEAGKGCAAIDQQLRAGVRSQMPPAEAEALIKQFDATDRPNFLVLLQRIRADRVARGNGN
;
A
#
# COMPACT_ATOMS: atom_id res chain seq x y z
N MET A 1 70.29 17.72 16.25
CA MET A 1 69.39 17.58 17.42
C MET A 1 67.97 17.47 16.89
N LEU A 2 67.29 16.38 17.27
CA LEU A 2 65.89 16.06 16.97
C LEU A 2 64.93 17.08 17.59
N LEU A 3 63.77 17.31 16.94
CA LEU A 3 62.43 17.58 17.50
C LEU A 3 61.54 18.00 16.31
N GLY A 4 60.59 17.17 15.84
CA GLY A 4 59.21 17.10 16.35
C GLY A 4 58.42 18.31 15.82
N PHE A 5 57.39 18.20 14.98
CA PHE A 5 56.09 17.60 15.27
C PHE A 5 55.34 17.32 13.96
N ALA A 6 54.82 16.10 13.82
CA ALA A 6 53.78 15.77 12.85
C ALA A 6 52.41 16.04 13.49
N LEU A 7 51.60 16.91 12.87
CA LEU A 7 50.18 17.06 13.18
C LEU A 7 49.41 16.74 11.89
N ALA A 8 49.14 15.44 11.72
CA ALA A 8 48.15 14.98 10.76
C ALA A 8 46.76 15.19 11.41
N VAL A 9 46.07 16.26 11.00
CA VAL A 9 44.66 16.45 11.31
C VAL A 9 43.86 15.66 10.28
N THR A 10 43.55 14.41 10.59
CA THR A 10 42.50 13.65 9.91
C THR A 10 41.16 14.26 10.30
N MET A 11 40.66 15.19 9.47
CA MET A 11 39.25 15.52 9.49
C MET A 11 38.49 14.26 9.05
N VAL A 12 38.00 13.50 10.04
CA VAL A 12 36.95 12.51 9.84
C VAL A 12 35.70 13.32 9.51
N ALA A 13 35.51 13.55 8.21
CA ALA A 13 34.23 13.98 7.68
C ALA A 13 33.22 12.92 8.11
N GLN A 14 32.39 13.29 9.09
CA GLN A 14 31.25 12.52 9.54
C GLN A 14 30.31 12.41 8.34
N SER A 15 30.42 11.30 7.62
CA SER A 15 29.41 10.80 6.72
C SER A 15 28.20 10.40 7.55
N ALA A 16 27.42 11.40 7.98
CA ALA A 16 26.04 11.17 8.35
C ALA A 16 25.41 10.41 7.17
N PRO A 17 24.75 9.26 7.41
CA PRO A 17 24.05 8.57 6.34
C PRO A 17 23.11 9.59 5.68
N PRO A 18 23.04 9.66 4.35
CA PRO A 18 22.06 10.51 3.70
C PRO A 18 20.71 10.13 4.30
N VAL A 19 20.07 11.10 4.97
CA VAL A 19 18.68 10.99 5.36
C VAL A 19 17.98 10.66 4.05
N ALA A 20 17.54 9.41 3.90
CA ALA A 20 16.85 8.98 2.70
C ALA A 20 15.65 9.93 2.57
N GLN A 21 15.75 10.90 1.67
CA GLN A 21 14.62 11.72 1.30
C GLN A 21 13.64 10.71 0.74
N GLU A 22 12.58 10.41 1.51
CA GLU A 22 11.48 9.57 1.06
C GLU A 22 11.06 10.14 -0.28
N ALA A 23 11.36 9.40 -1.35
CA ALA A 23 10.94 9.78 -2.68
C ALA A 23 9.43 10.01 -2.61
N PRO A 24 8.90 11.08 -3.25
CA PRO A 24 7.49 11.40 -3.16
C PRO A 24 6.67 10.14 -3.48
N ALA A 25 5.74 9.82 -2.59
CA ALA A 25 4.89 8.64 -2.66
C ALA A 25 4.30 8.53 -4.08
N ASN A 26 4.71 7.53 -4.84
CA ASN A 26 4.19 7.31 -6.19
C ASN A 26 2.76 6.80 -6.06
N VAL A 27 1.79 7.73 -6.12
CA VAL A 27 0.35 7.47 -5.92
C VAL A 27 -0.17 6.39 -6.87
N PRO A 28 0.14 6.42 -8.19
CA PRO A 28 -0.21 5.33 -9.09
C PRO A 28 0.32 3.96 -8.64
N PHE A 29 1.55 3.90 -8.15
CA PHE A 29 2.14 2.65 -7.65
C PHE A 29 1.46 2.18 -6.36
N LEU A 30 1.17 3.08 -5.42
CA LEU A 30 0.46 2.74 -4.18
C LEU A 30 -0.97 2.24 -4.46
N ALA A 31 -1.66 2.83 -5.43
CA ALA A 31 -2.98 2.35 -5.85
C ALA A 31 -2.91 0.90 -6.38
N GLN A 32 -1.94 0.62 -7.26
CA GLN A 32 -1.72 -0.74 -7.76
C GLN A 32 -1.36 -1.74 -6.65
N MET A 33 -0.54 -1.31 -5.67
CA MET A 33 -0.22 -2.13 -4.51
C MET A 33 -1.45 -2.43 -3.64
N LEU A 34 -2.32 -1.43 -3.42
CA LEU A 34 -3.55 -1.61 -2.67
C LEU A 34 -4.48 -2.59 -3.37
N ASP A 35 -4.71 -2.43 -4.67
CA ASP A 35 -5.52 -3.35 -5.48
C ASP A 35 -5.00 -4.78 -5.40
N ARG A 36 -3.67 -4.94 -5.52
CA ARG A 36 -3.02 -6.26 -5.43
C ARG A 36 -3.18 -6.88 -4.04
N CYS A 37 -3.04 -6.08 -2.99
CA CYS A 37 -3.23 -6.51 -1.61
C CYS A 37 -4.67 -6.99 -1.38
N MET A 38 -5.64 -6.17 -1.76
CA MET A 38 -7.07 -6.46 -1.63
C MET A 38 -7.47 -7.72 -2.41
N ALA A 39 -7.03 -7.84 -3.67
CA ALA A 39 -7.29 -9.03 -4.49
C ALA A 39 -6.68 -10.31 -3.87
N THR A 40 -5.49 -10.21 -3.29
CA THR A 40 -4.84 -11.34 -2.61
C THR A 40 -5.64 -11.80 -1.39
N HIS A 41 -6.14 -10.85 -0.59
CA HIS A 41 -7.03 -11.15 0.53
C HIS A 41 -8.36 -11.74 0.04
N ALA A 42 -8.98 -11.20 -1.00
CA ALA A 42 -10.21 -11.74 -1.58
C ALA A 42 -10.03 -13.21 -2.02
N VAL A 43 -8.94 -13.52 -2.71
CA VAL A 43 -8.62 -14.91 -3.12
C VAL A 43 -8.38 -15.80 -1.90
N ARG A 44 -7.61 -15.34 -0.91
CA ARG A 44 -7.30 -16.17 0.27
C ARG A 44 -8.55 -16.45 1.10
N LEU A 45 -9.31 -15.41 1.42
CA LEU A 45 -10.45 -15.45 2.34
C LEU A 45 -11.72 -16.01 1.70
N SER A 46 -11.86 -15.97 0.37
CA SER A 46 -12.98 -16.65 -0.32
C SER A 46 -13.01 -18.17 -0.15
N LYS A 47 -12.00 -18.77 0.49
CA LYS A 47 -11.96 -20.21 0.82
C LYS A 47 -12.54 -20.52 2.21
N THR A 48 -12.87 -19.49 2.99
CA THR A 48 -13.40 -19.62 4.34
C THR A 48 -14.92 -19.43 4.34
N ASP A 49 -15.55 -19.73 5.47
CA ASP A 49 -16.98 -19.54 5.68
C ASP A 49 -17.33 -18.09 6.08
N MET A 50 -16.40 -17.14 5.92
CA MET A 50 -16.65 -15.74 6.20
C MET A 50 -17.64 -15.15 5.19
N ASP A 51 -18.58 -14.35 5.69
CA ASP A 51 -19.44 -13.55 4.84
C ASP A 51 -18.64 -12.44 4.11
N ASP A 52 -19.23 -11.89 3.05
CA ASP A 52 -18.59 -10.92 2.18
C ASP A 52 -18.17 -9.63 2.88
N ALA A 53 -18.96 -9.20 3.88
CA ALA A 53 -18.66 -8.00 4.64
C ALA A 53 -17.46 -8.24 5.57
N ALA A 54 -17.40 -9.41 6.22
CA ALA A 54 -16.27 -9.82 7.04
C ALA A 54 -14.99 -9.98 6.20
N ILE A 55 -15.09 -10.55 4.99
CA ILE A 55 -13.94 -10.68 4.07
C ILE A 55 -13.42 -9.29 3.66
N TYR A 56 -14.32 -8.36 3.30
CA TYR A 56 -13.92 -6.98 2.97
C TYR A 56 -13.27 -6.27 4.16
N ALA A 57 -13.87 -6.37 5.36
CA ALA A 57 -13.32 -5.76 6.56
C ALA A 57 -11.92 -6.31 6.90
N GLU A 58 -11.72 -7.61 6.77
CA GLU A 58 -10.44 -8.25 7.02
C GLU A 58 -9.39 -7.93 5.95
N ALA A 59 -9.80 -7.81 4.68
CA ALA A 59 -8.96 -7.29 3.61
C ALA A 59 -8.52 -5.85 3.90
N GLY A 60 -9.46 -4.98 4.28
CA GLY A 60 -9.18 -3.59 4.64
C GLY A 60 -8.17 -3.46 5.77
N LYS A 61 -8.30 -4.26 6.84
CA LYS A 61 -7.32 -4.30 7.93
C LYS A 61 -5.94 -4.71 7.44
N GLY A 62 -5.86 -5.76 6.62
CA GLY A 62 -4.60 -6.28 6.08
C GLY A 62 -3.88 -5.30 5.15
N CYS A 63 -4.64 -4.43 4.48
CA CYS A 63 -4.11 -3.47 3.50
C CYS A 63 -4.07 -2.02 4.00
N ALA A 64 -4.43 -1.77 5.27
CA ALA A 64 -4.60 -0.43 5.83
C ALA A 64 -3.35 0.47 5.73
N ALA A 65 -2.15 -0.11 5.88
CA ALA A 65 -0.91 0.66 5.78
C ALA A 65 -0.69 1.25 4.37
N ILE A 66 -1.02 0.47 3.33
CA ILE A 66 -0.89 0.90 1.93
C ILE A 66 -1.95 1.95 1.61
N ASP A 67 -3.19 1.74 2.07
CA ASP A 67 -4.29 2.70 1.93
C ASP A 67 -3.96 4.05 2.62
N GLN A 68 -3.38 4.03 3.82
CA GLN A 68 -2.94 5.25 4.51
C GLN A 68 -1.85 5.98 3.72
N GLN A 69 -0.85 5.27 3.19
CA GLN A 69 0.20 5.85 2.36
C GLN A 69 -0.37 6.44 1.06
N LEU A 70 -1.32 5.75 0.43
CA LEU A 70 -2.01 6.23 -0.76
C LEU A 70 -2.74 7.54 -0.48
N ARG A 71 -3.56 7.59 0.58
CA ARG A 71 -4.32 8.79 0.96
C ARG A 71 -3.40 9.94 1.33
N ALA A 72 -2.30 9.67 2.04
CA ALA A 72 -1.29 10.68 2.35
C ALA A 72 -0.61 11.21 1.07
N GLY A 73 -0.26 10.32 0.13
CA GLY A 73 0.30 10.67 -1.17
C GLY A 73 -0.65 11.52 -2.02
N VAL A 74 -1.94 11.18 -2.03
CA VAL A 74 -2.98 11.97 -2.69
C VAL A 74 -3.05 13.37 -2.10
N ARG A 75 -3.16 13.49 -0.77
CA ARG A 75 -3.23 14.79 -0.07
C ARG A 75 -1.99 15.66 -0.26
N SER A 76 -0.82 15.07 -0.49
CA SER A 76 0.41 15.84 -0.70
C SER A 76 0.61 16.32 -2.14
N GLN A 77 -0.14 15.78 -3.11
CA GLN A 77 0.06 16.03 -4.54
C GLN A 77 -1.01 16.93 -5.18
N MET A 78 -2.11 17.22 -4.48
CA MET A 78 -3.21 18.01 -5.02
C MET A 78 -3.84 18.94 -3.98
N PRO A 79 -4.60 19.97 -4.41
CA PRO A 79 -5.30 20.86 -3.49
C PRO A 79 -6.23 20.10 -2.54
N PRO A 80 -6.40 20.54 -1.27
CA PRO A 80 -7.17 19.78 -0.27
C PRO A 80 -8.59 19.39 -0.71
N ALA A 81 -9.31 20.29 -1.40
CA ALA A 81 -10.65 20.02 -1.88
C ALA A 81 -10.69 18.92 -2.96
N GLU A 82 -9.70 18.90 -3.85
CA GLU A 82 -9.56 17.87 -4.90
C GLU A 82 -9.13 16.53 -4.31
N ALA A 83 -8.20 16.55 -3.35
CA ALA A 83 -7.75 15.37 -2.61
C ALA A 83 -8.92 14.68 -1.91
N GLU A 84 -9.71 15.43 -1.13
CA GLU A 84 -10.84 14.86 -0.41
C GLU A 84 -11.97 14.42 -1.36
N ALA A 85 -12.17 15.11 -2.48
CA ALA A 85 -13.12 14.66 -3.50
C ALA A 85 -12.69 13.33 -4.14
N LEU A 86 -11.41 13.17 -4.47
CA LEU A 86 -10.87 11.92 -5.03
C LEU A 86 -10.93 10.78 -4.00
N ILE A 87 -10.51 11.04 -2.76
CA ILE A 87 -10.58 10.06 -1.67
C ILE A 87 -12.02 9.58 -1.46
N LYS A 88 -13.00 10.49 -1.50
CA LYS A 88 -14.42 10.13 -1.37
C LYS A 88 -14.92 9.27 -2.54
N GLN A 89 -14.37 9.45 -3.75
CA GLN A 89 -14.68 8.58 -4.89
C GLN A 89 -14.11 7.16 -4.69
N PHE A 90 -12.91 7.04 -4.14
CA PHE A 90 -12.35 5.74 -3.75
C PHE A 90 -13.25 5.08 -2.70
N ASP A 91 -13.57 5.77 -1.60
CA ASP A 91 -14.42 5.23 -0.53
C ASP A 91 -15.80 4.74 -1.04
N ALA A 92 -16.38 5.44 -2.02
CA ALA A 92 -17.66 5.08 -2.60
C ALA A 92 -17.60 3.83 -3.50
N THR A 93 -16.43 3.54 -4.10
CA THR A 93 -16.27 2.49 -5.12
C THR A 93 -15.47 1.27 -4.65
N ASP A 94 -14.62 1.41 -3.64
CA ASP A 94 -13.74 0.35 -3.16
C ASP A 94 -14.50 -0.90 -2.74
N ARG A 95 -15.53 -0.72 -1.89
CA ARG A 95 -16.36 -1.84 -1.41
C ARG A 95 -17.12 -2.51 -2.54
N PRO A 96 -17.93 -1.83 -3.38
CA PRO A 96 -18.66 -2.51 -4.44
C PRO A 96 -17.72 -3.20 -5.44
N ASN A 97 -16.59 -2.59 -5.81
CA ASN A 97 -15.61 -3.22 -6.70
C ASN A 97 -15.01 -4.50 -6.10
N PHE A 98 -14.66 -4.46 -4.81
CA PHE A 98 -14.16 -5.63 -4.09
C PHE A 98 -15.19 -6.77 -4.06
N LEU A 99 -16.46 -6.45 -3.80
CA LEU A 99 -17.53 -7.45 -3.76
C LEU A 99 -17.77 -8.12 -5.13
N VAL A 100 -17.73 -7.34 -6.20
CA VAL A 100 -17.81 -7.87 -7.58
C VAL A 100 -16.65 -8.84 -7.85
N LEU A 101 -15.43 -8.46 -7.47
CA LEU A 101 -14.25 -9.33 -7.59
C LEU A 101 -14.43 -10.63 -6.79
N LEU A 102 -14.87 -10.52 -5.53
CA LEU A 102 -15.07 -11.66 -4.64
C LEU A 102 -16.10 -12.66 -5.20
N GLN A 103 -17.23 -12.15 -5.70
CA GLN A 103 -18.26 -12.98 -6.31
C GLN A 103 -17.75 -13.73 -7.54
N ARG A 104 -17.00 -13.04 -8.41
CA ARG A 104 -16.37 -13.68 -9.57
C ARG A 104 -15.39 -14.79 -9.15
N ILE A 105 -14.54 -14.55 -8.15
CA ILE A 105 -13.61 -15.57 -7.64
C ILE A 105 -14.37 -16.81 -7.16
N ARG A 106 -15.49 -16.64 -6.46
CA ARG A 106 -16.31 -17.75 -5.98
C ARG A 106 -16.99 -18.50 -7.12
N ALA A 107 -17.56 -17.79 -8.09
CA ALA A 107 -18.16 -18.39 -9.27
C ALA A 107 -17.13 -19.24 -10.05
N ASP A 108 -15.93 -18.70 -10.27
CA ASP A 108 -14.83 -19.40 -10.96
C ASP A 108 -14.43 -20.69 -10.23
N ARG A 109 -14.50 -20.72 -8.90
CA ARG A 109 -14.20 -21.92 -8.11
C ARG A 109 -15.27 -22.99 -8.21
N VAL A 110 -16.54 -22.59 -8.09
CA VAL A 110 -17.66 -23.52 -8.26
C VAL A 110 -17.62 -24.15 -9.64
N ALA A 111 -17.38 -23.36 -10.69
CA ALA A 111 -17.25 -23.86 -12.05
C ALA A 111 -16.12 -24.89 -12.21
N ARG A 112 -14.97 -24.67 -11.55
CA ARG A 112 -13.84 -25.64 -11.55
C ARG A 112 -14.10 -26.86 -10.68
N GLY A 113 -14.88 -26.73 -9.61
CA GLY A 113 -15.25 -27.83 -8.71
C GLY A 113 -16.33 -28.75 -9.29
N ASN A 114 -17.23 -28.22 -10.12
CA ASN A 114 -18.33 -28.96 -10.76
C ASN A 114 -17.98 -29.53 -12.15
N GLY A 115 -16.76 -29.29 -12.64
CA GLY A 115 -16.27 -29.77 -13.94
C GLY A 115 -15.41 -31.03 -13.86
N ASN A 116 -15.39 -31.71 -12.71
CA ASN A 116 -14.71 -32.97 -12.43
C ASN A 116 -15.74 -34.04 -12.06
#